data_AF-A0A7V3X5D5-F1
#
_entry.id   AF-A0A7V3X5D5-F1
#
_cell.length_a   1.000
_cell.length_b   1.000
_cell.length_c   1.000
_cell.angle_alpha   90.00
_cell.angle_beta   90.00
_cell.angle_gamma   90.00
#
_symmetry.space_group_name_H-M   'P 1'
#
loop_
_entity.id
_entity.type
_entity.pdbx_description
1 polymer ?
#
loop_
_entity_poly.entity_id
_entity_poly.type
_entity_poly.pdbx_seq_one_letter_code
_entity_poly.pdbx_strand_id
1 'polypeptide(L)' 'MPVVFLIIIGAAAGFIATRMMRMETDVVTTIAIGIFGALIGGIALRVLLMLTSIAFGFVGAIMGAVVLIWAYRTYFQK' A
#
# COMPACT_ATOMS: atom_id res chain seq x y z
N MET A 1 15.21 13.60 -2.38
CA MET A 1 14.15 13.85 -1.38
C MET A 1 13.44 12.59 -0.82
N PRO A 2 13.21 11.47 -1.55
CA PRO A 2 12.47 10.33 -0.98
C PRO A 2 13.25 9.52 0.07
N VAL A 3 14.58 9.47 -0.01
CA VAL A 3 15.43 8.69 0.90
C VAL A 3 15.43 9.26 2.32
N VAL A 4 15.48 10.58 2.47
CA VAL A 4 15.43 11.24 3.80
C VAL A 4 14.11 10.95 4.50
N PHE A 5 13.01 10.97 3.75
CA PHE A 5 11.68 10.67 4.29
C PHE A 5 11.56 9.22 4.75
N LEU A 6 12.16 8.28 4.00
CA LEU A 6 12.19 6.87 4.36
C LEU A 6 13.04 6.63 5.63
N ILE A 7 14.14 7.36 5.80
CA ILE A 7 14.94 7.32 7.03
C ILE A 7 14.14 7.85 8.22
N ILE A 8 13.40 8.95 8.07
CA ILE A 8 12.57 9.52 9.15
C ILE A 8 11.44 8.57 9.54
N ILE A 9 10.68 8.07 8.55
CA ILE A 9 9.58 7.12 8.77
C ILE A 9 10.13 5.81 9.35
N GLY A 10 11.22 5.31 8.78
CA GLY A 10 11.92 4.12 9.24
C GLY A 10 12.35 4.28 10.69
N ALA A 11 13.06 5.35 11.04
CA ALA A 11 13.48 5.63 12.41
C ALA A 11 12.30 5.69 13.40
N ALA A 12 11.20 6.35 13.02
CA ALA A 12 9.99 6.42 13.83
C ALA A 12 9.35 5.03 14.03
N ALA A 13 9.23 4.25 12.96
CA ALA A 13 8.70 2.88 13.01
C ALA A 13 9.61 1.96 13.83
N GLY A 14 10.92 2.08 13.67
CA GLY A 14 11.93 1.34 14.43
C GLY A 14 11.82 1.60 15.92
N PHE A 15 11.70 2.86 16.33
CA PHE A 15 11.54 3.25 17.74
C PHE A 15 10.25 2.70 18.36
N ILE A 16 9.14 2.72 17.62
CA ILE A 16 7.88 2.14 18.07
C ILE A 16 8.02 0.62 18.20
N ALA A 17 8.61 -0.04 17.20
CA ALA A 17 8.77 -1.50 17.18
C ALA A 17 9.67 -2.00 18.31
N THR A 18 10.84 -1.40 18.50
CA THR A 18 11.79 -1.79 19.54
C THR A 18 11.20 -1.56 20.93
N ARG A 19 10.45 -0.47 21.13
CA ARG A 19 9.77 -0.19 22.40
C ARG A 19 8.61 -1.15 22.69
N MET A 20 7.81 -1.49 21.67
CA MET A 20 6.74 -2.49 21.82
C MET A 20 7.31 -3.89 22.16
N MET A 21 8.44 -4.23 21.55
CA MET A 21 9.13 -5.51 21.77
C MET A 21 10.02 -5.51 23.04
N ARG A 22 10.04 -4.41 23.81
CA ARG A 22 10.92 -4.23 24.98
C ARG A 22 12.38 -4.54 24.70
N MET A 23 12.85 -4.20 23.50
CA MET A 23 14.24 -4.40 23.09
C MET A 23 15.06 -3.15 23.39
N GLU A 24 16.05 -3.29 24.26
CA GLU A 24 17.06 -2.26 24.52
C GLU A 24 18.10 -2.32 23.39
N THR A 25 17.85 -1.56 22.34
CA THR A 25 18.71 -1.49 21.15
C THR A 25 19.25 -0.08 20.98
N ASP A 26 20.48 0.02 20.51
CA ASP A 26 21.14 1.30 20.25
C ASP A 26 20.39 2.09 19.17
N VAL A 27 20.61 3.40 19.14
CA VAL A 27 19.94 4.31 18.20
C VAL A 27 20.17 3.89 16.75
N VAL A 28 21.40 3.47 16.40
CA VAL A 28 21.74 3.03 15.05
C VAL A 28 20.99 1.74 14.68
N THR A 29 20.95 0.77 15.60
CA THR A 29 20.25 -0.50 15.43
C THR A 29 18.75 -0.29 15.26
N THR A 30 18.16 0.60 16.05
CA THR A 30 16.73 0.99 15.96
C THR A 30 16.39 1.58 14.60
N ILE A 31 17.22 2.50 14.10
CA ILE A 31 17.03 3.13 12.79
C ILE A 31 17.16 2.09 11.67
N ALA A 32 18.16 1.20 11.75
CA ALA A 32 18.37 0.15 10.76
C ALA A 32 17.15 -0.79 10.68
N ILE A 33 16.70 -1.32 11.82
CA ILE A 33 15.49 -2.17 11.90
C ILE A 33 14.29 -1.43 11.32
N GLY A 34 14.15 -0.15 11.66
CA GLY A 34 13.09 0.71 11.17
C GLY A 34 13.09 0.89 9.64
N ILE A 35 14.25 1.14 9.05
CA ILE A 35 14.42 1.27 7.59
C ILE A 35 14.10 -0.06 6.89
N PHE A 36 14.63 -1.19 7.39
CA PHE A 36 14.31 -2.52 6.85
C PHE A 36 12.82 -2.83 6.98
N GLY A 37 12.21 -2.51 8.11
CA GLY A 37 10.78 -2.65 8.34
C GLY A 37 9.94 -1.79 7.38
N ALA A 38 10.34 -0.54 7.14
CA ALA A 38 9.67 0.35 6.19
C ALA A 38 9.78 -0.14 4.74
N LEU A 39 10.93 -0.71 4.35
CA LEU A 39 11.12 -1.32 3.03
C LEU A 39 10.20 -2.54 2.85
N ILE A 40 10.24 -3.48 3.79
CA ILE A 40 9.43 -4.70 3.72
C ILE A 40 7.94 -4.39 3.82
N GLY A 41 7.55 -3.57 4.80
CA GLY A 41 6.16 -3.15 4.99
C GLY A 41 5.62 -2.38 3.78
N GLY A 42 6.44 -1.51 3.18
CA GLY A 42 6.07 -0.80 1.95
C GLY A 42 5.83 -1.75 0.77
N ILE A 43 6.67 -2.78 0.61
CA ILE A 43 6.48 -3.80 -0.43
C ILE A 43 5.24 -4.65 -0.16
N ALA A 44 5.07 -5.13 1.08
CA ALA A 44 3.92 -5.94 1.47
C ALA A 44 2.60 -5.19 1.25
N LEU A 45 2.53 -3.91 1.64
CA LEU A 45 1.36 -3.07 1.43
C LEU A 45 1.08 -2.86 -0.06
N ARG A 46 2.12 -2.67 -0.90
CA ARG A 46 1.96 -2.57 -2.35
C ARG A 46 1.39 -3.84 -2.96
N VAL A 47 1.87 -5.01 -2.53
CA VAL A 47 1.34 -6.30 -2.99
C VAL A 47 -0.13 -6.44 -2.61
N LEU A 48 -0.47 -6.11 -1.36
CA LEU A 48 -1.85 -6.15 -0.90
C LEU A 48 -2.75 -5.22 -1.72
N LEU A 49 -2.33 -3.98 -1.91
CA LEU A 49 -3.04 -2.99 -2.72
C LEU A 49 -3.17 -3.42 -4.18
N MET A 50 -2.15 -4.06 -4.76
CA MET A 50 -2.20 -4.56 -6.14
C MET A 50 -3.28 -5.64 -6.28
N LEU A 51 -3.31 -6.62 -5.37
CA LEU A 51 -4.32 -7.68 -5.37
C LEU A 51 -5.73 -7.11 -5.20
N THR A 52 -5.89 -6.19 -4.25
CA THR A 52 -7.16 -5.48 -4.04
C THR A 52 -7.55 -4.68 -5.29
N SER A 53 -6.63 -3.95 -5.90
CA SER A 53 -6.88 -3.14 -7.09
C SER A 53 -7.35 -3.97 -8.29
N ILE A 54 -6.80 -5.17 -8.47
CA ILE A 54 -7.25 -6.09 -9.54
C ILE A 54 -8.70 -6.52 -9.28
N ALA A 55 -9.04 -6.89 -8.04
CA ALA A 55 -10.39 -7.28 -7.68
C ALA A 55 -11.39 -6.14 -7.87
N PHE A 56 -11.06 -4.93 -7.39
CA PHE A 56 -11.88 -3.74 -7.60
C PHE A 56 -11.96 -3.32 -9.07
N GLY A 57 -10.89 -3.49 -9.84
CA GLY A 57 -10.86 -3.23 -11.27
C GLY A 57 -11.82 -4.14 -12.04
N PHE A 58 -11.93 -5.41 -11.64
CA PHE A 58 -12.89 -6.34 -12.22
C PHE A 58 -14.34 -5.92 -11.94
N VAL A 59 -14.65 -5.53 -10.70
CA VAL A 59 -15.98 -5.01 -10.33
C VAL A 59 -16.30 -3.73 -11.13
N GLY A 60 -15.33 -2.82 -11.24
CA GLY A 60 -15.47 -1.60 -12.05
C GLY A 60 -15.71 -1.90 -13.53
N ALA A 61 -15.03 -2.89 -14.09
CA ALA A 61 -15.21 -3.31 -15.48
C ALA A 61 -16.62 -3.87 -15.74
N ILE A 62 -17.15 -4.68 -14.83
CA ILE A 62 -18.53 -5.19 -14.91
C ILE A 62 -19.51 -4.02 -14.88
N MET A 63 -19.37 -3.10 -13.93
CA MET A 63 -20.25 -1.92 -13.87
C MET A 63 -20.17 -1.08 -15.15
N GLY A 64 -18.95 -0.85 -15.67
CA GLY A 64 -18.76 -0.13 -16.92
C GLY A 64 -19.44 -0.82 -18.12
N ALA A 65 -19.32 -2.14 -18.22
CA ALA A 65 -19.96 -2.92 -19.28
C ALA A 65 -21.49 -2.83 -19.20
N VAL A 66 -22.08 -2.93 -18.00
CA VAL A 66 -23.54 -2.78 -17.82
C VAL A 66 -24.02 -1.40 -18.30
N VAL A 67 -23.30 -0.34 -17.94
CA VAL A 67 -23.64 1.03 -18.37
C VAL A 67 -23.52 1.19 -19.89
N LEU A 68 -22.46 0.64 -20.49
CA LEU A 68 -22.27 0.71 -21.94
C LEU A 68 -23.36 -0.07 -22.70
N ILE A 69 -23.72 -1.26 -22.22
CA ILE A 69 -24.80 -2.06 -22.82
C ILE A 69 -26.13 -1.31 -22.70
N TRP A 70 -26.41 -0.72 -21.55
CA TRP A 70 -27.62 0.10 -21.35
C TRP A 70 -27.66 1.26 -22.33
N ALA A 71 -26.58 2.04 -22.45
CA ALA A 71 -26.50 3.16 -23.38
C ALA A 71 -26.69 2.70 -24.84
N TYR A 72 -26.05 1.60 -25.23
CA TYR A 72 -26.21 1.04 -26.57
C TYR A 72 -27.67 0.66 -26.86
N ARG A 73 -28.35 -0.01 -25.92
CA ARG A 73 -29.78 -0.34 -26.05
C ARG A 73 -30.67 0.90 -26.16
N THR A 74 -30.38 1.94 -25.39
CA THR A 74 -31.22 3.14 -25.35
C THR A 74 -31.08 4.02 -26.60
N TYR A 75 -29.87 4.15 -27.14
CA TYR A 75 -29.58 5.10 -28.22
C TYR A 75 -29.41 4.46 -29.60
N PHE A 76 -28.87 3.26 -29.69
CA PHE A 76 -28.55 2.60 -30.97
C PHE A 76 -29.50 1.46 -31.32
N GLN A 77 -30.18 0.86 -30.34
CA GLN A 77 -31.14 -0.23 -30.57
C GLN A 77 -32.60 0.26 -30.67
N LYS A 78 -32.80 1.47 -31.19
CA LYS A 78 -34.11 2.00 -31.59
C LYS A 78 -34.28 1.91 -33.10
#